data_AF-A0A846NML2-F1
#
_entry.id   AF-A0A846NML2-F1
#
_cell.length_a   1.000
_cell.length_b   1.000
_cell.length_c   1.000
_cell.angle_alpha   90.00
_cell.angle_beta   90.00
_cell.angle_gamma   90.00
#
_symmetry.space_group_name_H-M   'P 1'
#
loop_
_entity.id
_entity.type
_entity.pdbx_description
1 polymer ?
#
loop_
_entity_poly.entity_id
_entity_poly.type
_entity_poly.pdbx_seq_one_letter_code
_entity_poly.pdbx_strand_id
1 'polypeptide(L)'
;MPWYGSHSYLNEYIRDRRCRKIMEIGVYDGENAVSMVEAAIQNAPPKEVEYYGFDFFSYYSSSEIGRKLEKTGCRFRLFEGNTLDTLPEAVKTLP
;
A
#
# COMPACT_ATOMS: atom_id res chain seq x y z
N MET A 1 -14.40 -0.96 -17.65
CA MET A 1 -13.31 -0.08 -18.15
C MET A 1 -12.02 -0.50 -17.45
N PRO A 2 -10.97 -0.95 -18.15
CA PRO A 2 -9.78 -1.49 -17.52
C PRO A 2 -8.67 -0.43 -17.53
N TRP A 3 -8.72 0.54 -16.62
CA TRP A 3 -7.68 1.59 -16.56
C TRP A 3 -7.20 1.94 -15.15
N TYR A 4 -7.71 1.25 -14.11
CA TYR A 4 -7.25 1.42 -12.74
C TYR A 4 -7.13 0.02 -12.13
N GLY A 5 -5.91 -0.44 -11.85
CA GLY A 5 -5.74 -1.68 -11.09
C GLY A 5 -4.35 -2.32 -11.13
N SER A 6 -3.59 -2.13 -12.20
CA SER A 6 -2.22 -2.65 -12.29
C SER A 6 -1.35 -1.72 -13.12
N HIS A 7 -0.53 -0.93 -12.43
CA HIS A 7 0.54 -0.20 -13.08
C HIS A 7 1.71 -1.17 -13.24
N SER A 8 1.75 -1.90 -14.36
CA SER A 8 2.81 -2.90 -14.63
C SER A 8 4.20 -2.33 -14.41
N TYR A 9 4.42 -1.08 -14.84
CA TYR A 9 5.65 -0.33 -14.60
C TYR A 9 6.00 -0.18 -13.12
N LEU A 10 5.02 0.15 -12.26
CA LEU A 10 5.26 0.34 -10.83
C LEU A 10 5.62 -0.98 -10.15
N ASN A 11 4.94 -2.07 -10.51
CA ASN A 11 5.23 -3.40 -10.00
C ASN A 11 6.60 -3.92 -10.47
N GLU A 12 6.94 -3.69 -11.74
CA GLU A 12 8.28 -3.95 -12.28
C GLU A 12 9.34 -3.16 -11.52
N TYR A 13 9.13 -1.87 -11.31
CA TYR A 13 10.05 -1.02 -10.56
C TYR A 13 10.25 -1.52 -9.12
N ILE A 14 9.17 -1.85 -8.41
CA ILE A 14 9.21 -2.42 -7.06
C ILE A 14 10.02 -3.71 -7.03
N ARG A 15 9.79 -4.60 -7.99
CA ARG A 15 10.49 -5.88 -8.10
C ARG A 15 11.97 -5.67 -8.41
N ASP A 16 12.29 -4.90 -9.44
CA ASP A 16 13.67 -4.73 -9.92
C ASP A 16 14.55 -3.99 -8.91
N ARG A 17 13.96 -3.05 -8.17
CA ARG A 17 14.64 -2.29 -7.11
C ARG A 17 14.57 -2.97 -5.74
N ARG A 18 13.88 -4.10 -5.62
CA ARG A 18 13.69 -4.85 -4.36
C ARG A 18 13.12 -3.96 -3.25
N CYS A 19 12.15 -3.12 -3.60
CA CYS A 19 11.48 -2.23 -2.66
C CYS A 19 10.81 -3.05 -1.55
N ARG A 20 10.93 -2.59 -0.30
CA ARG A 20 10.34 -3.27 0.87
C ARG A 20 9.39 -2.38 1.66
N LYS A 21 9.58 -1.07 1.61
CA LYS A 21 8.69 -0.08 2.22
C LYS A 21 7.99 0.67 1.09
N ILE A 22 6.66 0.61 1.05
CA ILE A 22 5.83 1.22 0.01
C ILE A 22 4.90 2.20 0.69
N MET A 23 4.83 3.43 0.17
CA MET A 23 3.88 4.45 0.59
C MET A 23 2.99 4.79 -0.60
N GLU A 24 1.68 4.80 -0.38
CA GLU A 24 0.67 5.18 -1.37
C GLU A 24 -0.23 6.29 -0.81
N ILE A 25 -0.42 7.35 -1.61
CA ILE A 25 -1.40 8.41 -1.34
C ILE A 25 -2.52 8.25 -2.36
N GLY A 26 -3.73 7.98 -1.89
CA GLY A 26 -4.88 7.58 -2.72
C GLY A 26 -4.90 6.07 -2.95
N VAL A 27 -5.41 5.32 -1.97
CA VAL A 27 -5.47 3.85 -1.96
C VAL A 27 -6.70 3.32 -2.73
N TYR A 28 -7.78 4.11 -2.80
CA TYR A 28 -9.02 3.75 -3.48
C TYR A 28 -9.60 2.41 -2.99
N ASP A 29 -9.76 1.40 -3.85
CA ASP A 29 -10.28 0.08 -3.52
C ASP A 29 -9.21 -0.91 -3.03
N GLY A 30 -7.94 -0.49 -2.99
CA GLY A 30 -6.82 -1.28 -2.52
C GLY A 30 -6.27 -2.32 -3.50
N GLU A 31 -6.75 -2.41 -4.75
CA GLU A 31 -6.20 -3.37 -5.72
C GLU A 31 -4.75 -3.03 -6.10
N ASN A 32 -4.43 -1.75 -6.27
CA ASN A 32 -3.06 -1.30 -6.55
C ASN A 32 -2.13 -1.58 -5.34
N ALA A 33 -2.60 -1.31 -4.12
CA ALA A 33 -1.89 -1.62 -2.88
C ALA A 33 -1.49 -3.10 -2.80
N VAL A 34 -2.44 -4.00 -3.05
CA VAL A 34 -2.20 -5.44 -3.07
C VAL A 34 -1.18 -5.80 -4.15
N SER A 35 -1.36 -5.29 -5.37
CA SER A 35 -0.48 -5.59 -6.50
C SER A 35 0.97 -5.16 -6.27
N MET A 36 1.16 -3.97 -5.67
CA MET A 36 2.49 -3.46 -5.29
C MET A 36 3.14 -4.32 -4.21
N VAL A 37 2.37 -4.72 -3.18
CA VAL A 37 2.87 -5.62 -2.13
C VAL A 37 3.23 -6.98 -2.71
N GLU A 38 2.39 -7.56 -3.57
CA GLU A 38 2.66 -8.82 -4.26
C GLU A 38 3.94 -8.76 -5.10
N ALA A 39 4.24 -7.63 -5.73
CA ALA A 39 5.49 -7.43 -6.44
C ALA A 39 6.71 -7.38 -5.48
N ALA A 40 6.58 -6.73 -4.32
CA ALA A 40 7.65 -6.62 -3.33
C ALA A 40 7.98 -7.98 -2.68
N ILE A 41 6.97 -8.77 -2.30
CA ILE A 41 7.17 -10.06 -1.62
C ILE A 41 7.81 -11.13 -2.51
N GLN A 42 7.91 -10.90 -3.83
CA GLN A 42 8.68 -11.80 -4.71
C GLN A 42 10.18 -11.77 -4.40
N ASN A 43 10.68 -10.72 -3.76
CA ASN A 43 12.11 -10.55 -3.45
C ASN A 43 12.42 -10.54 -1.94
N ALA A 44 11.41 -10.58 -1.08
CA ALA A 44 11.57 -10.51 0.37
C ALA A 44 10.46 -11.30 1.08
N PRO A 45 10.73 -11.88 2.26
CA PRO A 45 9.67 -12.49 3.06
C PRO A 45 8.53 -11.47 3.30
N PRO A 46 7.24 -11.87 3.25
CA PRO A 46 6.14 -10.93 3.45
C PRO A 46 6.25 -10.10 4.73
N LYS A 47 6.72 -10.71 5.83
CA LYS A 47 6.91 -10.03 7.12
C LYS A 47 7.97 -8.91 7.12
N GLU A 48 8.82 -8.83 6.09
CA GLU A 48 9.81 -7.76 5.88
C GLU A 48 9.31 -6.67 4.93
N VAL A 49 8.13 -6.83 4.32
CA VAL A 49 7.49 -5.83 3.48
C VAL A 49 6.51 -5.00 4.32
N GLU A 50 6.58 -3.68 4.16
CA GLU A 50 5.78 -2.70 4.87
C GLU A 50 5.04 -1.81 3.88
N TYR A 51 3.71 -1.71 4.04
CA TYR A 51 2.85 -0.86 3.23
C TYR A 51 2.18 0.23 4.08
N TYR A 52 2.21 1.47 3.59
CA TYR A 52 1.66 2.65 4.25
C TYR A 52 0.68 3.35 3.31
N GLY A 53 -0.62 3.18 3.55
CA GLY A 53 -1.66 3.75 2.70
C GLY A 53 -2.32 4.96 3.35
N PHE A 54 -2.43 6.06 2.60
CA PHE A 54 -3.12 7.28 3.03
C PHE A 54 -4.33 7.52 2.12
N ASP A 55 -5.51 7.63 2.70
CA ASP A 55 -6.74 7.91 1.96
C ASP A 55 -7.81 8.51 2.90
N PHE A 56 -8.83 9.14 2.32
CA PHE A 56 -10.04 9.50 3.06
C PHE A 56 -10.91 8.27 3.39
N PHE A 57 -10.79 7.16 2.64
CA PHE A 57 -11.62 5.96 2.80
C PHE A 57 -13.14 6.24 2.78
N SER A 58 -13.54 7.27 2.02
CA SER A 58 -14.93 7.75 1.98
C SER A 58 -15.87 6.85 1.18
N TYR A 59 -15.34 6.03 0.27
CA TYR A 59 -16.11 5.13 -0.60
C TYR A 59 -15.78 3.65 -0.38
N TYR A 60 -14.56 3.35 0.05
CA TYR A 60 -14.08 2.00 0.38
C TYR A 60 -13.53 2.03 1.79
N SER A 61 -13.95 1.08 2.62
CA SER A 61 -13.53 1.09 4.02
C SER A 61 -12.08 0.66 4.18
N SER A 62 -11.37 1.31 5.09
CA SER A 62 -10.02 0.91 5.51
C SER A 62 -9.98 -0.54 6.01
N SER A 63 -11.07 -1.03 6.61
CA SER A 63 -11.21 -2.44 7.05
C SER A 63 -11.24 -3.44 5.89
N GLU A 64 -11.99 -3.15 4.82
CA GLU A 64 -12.06 -4.03 3.64
C GLU A 64 -10.70 -4.12 2.94
N ILE A 65 -10.02 -2.99 2.80
CA ILE A 65 -8.68 -2.93 2.21
C ILE A 65 -7.66 -3.62 3.12
N GLY A 66 -7.76 -3.43 4.44
CA GLY A 66 -6.96 -4.13 5.43
C GLY A 66 -7.05 -5.65 5.27
N ARG A 67 -8.26 -6.21 5.11
CA ARG A 67 -8.46 -7.65 4.86
C ARG A 67 -7.81 -8.14 3.56
N LYS A 68 -7.72 -7.29 2.53
CA LYS A 68 -7.00 -7.65 1.30
C LYS A 68 -5.49 -7.71 1.56
N LEU A 69 -4.95 -6.70 2.25
CA LEU A 69 -3.54 -6.63 2.62
C LEU A 69 -3.12 -7.75 3.59
N GLU A 70 -3.96 -8.12 4.55
CA GLU A 70 -3.73 -9.24 5.47
C GLU A 70 -3.43 -10.56 4.74
N LYS A 71 -4.11 -10.81 3.61
CA LYS A 71 -3.90 -12.03 2.79
C LYS A 71 -2.49 -12.11 2.19
N THR A 72 -1.82 -10.98 2.02
CA THR A 72 -0.44 -10.93 1.50
C THR A 72 0.60 -11.32 2.55
N GLY A 73 0.25 -11.25 3.84
CA GLY A 73 1.17 -11.47 4.95
C GLY A 73 2.18 -10.33 5.19
N CYS A 74 2.03 -9.19 4.51
CA CYS A 74 2.85 -8.00 4.77
C CYS A 74 2.47 -7.29 6.07
N ARG A 75 3.35 -6.41 6.53
CA ARG A 75 3.01 -5.42 7.56
C ARG A 75 2.36 -4.23 6.86
N PHE A 76 1.31 -3.66 7.44
CA PHE A 76 0.71 -2.46 6.88
C PHE A 76 0.17 -1.52 7.94
N ARG A 77 0.03 -0.24 7.56
CA ARG A 77 -0.76 0.76 8.28
C ARG A 77 -1.57 1.57 7.28
N LEU A 78 -2.84 1.76 7.58
CA LEU A 78 -3.74 2.63 6.82
C LEU A 78 -4.06 3.87 7.65
N PHE A 79 -3.85 5.03 7.06
CA PHE A 79 -4.06 6.33 7.68
C PHE A 79 -5.28 6.98 7.04
N GLU A 80 -6.37 7.04 7.81
CA GLU A 80 -7.63 7.61 7.37
C GLU A 80 -7.68 9.10 7.63
N GLY A 81 -7.93 9.88 6.58
CA GLY A 81 -8.12 11.33 6.64
C GLY A 81 -7.36 12.08 5.56
N ASN A 82 -7.42 13.41 5.65
CA ASN A 82 -6.71 14.30 4.74
C ASN A 82 -5.19 14.08 4.85
N THR A 83 -4.53 13.72 3.75
CA THR A 83 -3.08 13.47 3.74
C THR A 83 -2.26 14.67 4.21
N LEU A 84 -2.75 15.91 4.01
CA LEU A 84 -2.08 17.12 4.52
C LEU A 84 -1.99 17.14 6.05
N ASP A 85 -2.89 16.42 6.74
CA ASP A 85 -2.94 16.32 8.19
C ASP A 85 -2.33 14.99 8.68
N THR A 86 -2.63 13.87 8.01
CA THR A 86 -2.23 12.53 8.45
C THR A 86 -0.77 12.20 8.15
N LEU A 87 -0.22 12.67 7.03
CA LEU A 87 1.17 12.40 6.66
C LEU A 87 2.18 13.04 7.63
N PRO A 88 2.07 14.33 8.01
CA PRO A 88 2.97 14.96 8.99
C PRO A 88 3.03 14.25 10.34
N GLU A 89 1.91 13.67 10.80
CA GLU A 89 1.88 12.91 12.05
C GLU A 89 2.46 11.51 11.87
N ALA A 90 2.14 10.83 10.76
CA ALA A 90 2.64 9.49 10.48
C ALA A 90 4.17 9.48 10.38
N VAL A 91 4.79 10.43 9.65
CA VAL A 91 6.24 10.46 9.42
C VAL A 91 7.07 10.57 10.69
N LYS A 92 6.50 11.06 11.80
CA LYS A 92 7.17 11.07 13.11
C LYS A 92 7.45 9.67 13.66
N THR A 93 6.74 8.67 13.14
CA THR A 93 6.76 7.28 13.62
C THR A 93 7.12 6.27 12.52
N LEU A 94 7.32 6.73 11.29
CA LEU A 94 7.77 5.89 10.18
C LEU A 94 9.28 5.60 10.31
N PRO A 95 9.72 4.36 10.02
CA PRO A 95 11.10 3.90 10.20
C PRO A 95 12.07 4.38 9.15
#